data_AF-A0A2G6HYC6-F1
#
_entry.id   AF-A0A2G6HYC6-F1
#
_cell.length_a   1.000
_cell.length_b   1.000
_cell.length_c   1.000
_cell.angle_alpha   90.00
_cell.angle_beta   90.00
_cell.angle_gamma   90.00
#
_symmetry.space_group_name_H-M   'P 1'
#
loop_
_entity.id
_entity.type
_entity.pdbx_description
1 polymer ?
#
loop_
_entity_poly.entity_id
_entity_poly.type
_entity_poly.pdbx_seq_one_letter_code
_entity_poly.pdbx_strand_id
1 'polypeptide(L)' 'MSQEQEIDLIINSTQEGIVAIDCDERITLFNRGAELIIGRKPQEVLGRPVQQVIQDSALPEVLRTG' A
#
# COMPACT_ATOMS: atom_id res chain seq x y z
N MET A 1 2.37 -5.97 -24.26
CA MET A 1 1.43 -5.78 -23.14
C MET A 1 2.29 -5.58 -21.91
N SER A 2 2.17 -4.42 -21.26
CA SER A 2 3.12 -3.91 -20.27
C SER A 2 2.94 -4.64 -18.94
N GLN A 3 4.04 -5.05 -18.30
CA GLN A 3 4.08 -5.89 -17.09
C GLN A 3 3.31 -5.31 -15.88
N GLU A 4 3.02 -4.01 -15.87
CA GLU A 4 2.26 -3.34 -14.80
C GLU A 4 0.80 -3.80 -14.68
N GLN A 5 0.16 -4.21 -15.78
CA GLN A 5 -1.27 -4.56 -15.75
C GLN A 5 -1.55 -5.95 -15.16
N GLU A 6 -0.59 -6.86 -15.24
CA GLU A 6 -0.74 -8.23 -14.74
C GLU A 6 -0.69 -8.28 -13.21
N ILE A 7 0.15 -7.41 -12.63
CA ILE A 7 0.23 -7.20 -11.18
C ILE A 7 -1.12 -6.66 -10.66
N ASP A 8 -1.68 -5.64 -11.31
CA ASP A 8 -2.98 -5.07 -10.92
C ASP A 8 -4.12 -6.11 -10.93
N LEU A 9 -4.14 -7.05 -11.89
CA LEU A 9 -5.18 -8.07 -11.95
C LEU A 9 -5.08 -9.09 -10.82
N ILE A 10 -3.87 -9.51 -10.47
CA ILE A 10 -3.63 -10.48 -9.40
C ILE A 10 -3.94 -9.85 -8.05
N ILE A 11 -3.45 -8.63 -7.82
CA ILE A 11 -3.64 -7.85 -6.59
C ILE A 11 -5.10 -7.50 -6.31
N ASN A 12 -5.94 -7.34 -7.34
CA ASN A 12 -7.35 -7.04 -7.17
C ASN A 12 -8.25 -8.29 -7.03
N SER A 13 -7.71 -9.49 -7.28
CA SER A 13 -8.48 -10.75 -7.13
C SER A 13 -8.43 -11.33 -5.72
N THR A 14 -7.43 -10.95 -4.92
CA THR A 14 -7.31 -11.37 -3.52
C THR A 14 -8.06 -10.40 -2.61
N GLN A 15 -8.75 -10.92 -1.59
CA GLN A 15 -9.34 -10.10 -0.52
C GLN A 15 -8.27 -9.47 0.40
N GLU A 16 -6.99 -9.66 0.06
CA GLU A 16 -5.85 -9.18 0.82
C GLU A 16 -5.56 -7.73 0.43
N GLY A 17 -5.37 -6.89 1.45
CA GLY A 17 -5.00 -5.50 1.25
C GLY A 17 -3.52 -5.38 0.96
N ILE A 18 -3.19 -4.66 -0.11
CA ILE A 18 -1.81 -4.40 -0.51
C ILE A 18 -1.53 -2.91 -0.38
N VAL A 19 -0.47 -2.63 0.38
CA VAL A 19 0.08 -1.29 0.60
C VAL A 19 1.56 -1.34 0.27
N ALA A 20 2.04 -0.41 -0.55
CA ALA A 20 3.46 -0.22 -0.79
C ALA A 20 3.87 1.18 -0.34
N ILE A 21 5.13 1.31 0.10
CA ILE A 21 5.73 2.58 0.52
C ILE A 21 7.04 2.82 -0.23
N ASP A 22 7.41 4.08 -0.42
CA ASP A 22 8.73 4.48 -0.90
C ASP A 22 9.76 4.59 0.25
N CYS A 23 11.00 4.93 -0.10
CA CYS A 23 12.10 5.13 0.86
C CYS A 23 11.87 6.30 1.83
N ASP A 24 10.95 7.22 1.52
CA ASP A 24 10.53 8.31 2.39
C ASP A 24 9.32 7.90 3.28
N GLU A 25 9.04 6.60 3.34
CA GLU A 25 7.95 5.98 4.09
C GLU A 25 6.55 6.40 3.64
N ARG A 26 6.42 6.95 2.41
CA ARG A 26 5.15 7.42 1.86
C ARG A 26 4.46 6.34 1.06
N ILE A 27 3.14 6.24 1.20
CA ILE A 27 2.34 5.25 0.49
C ILE A 27 2.33 5.54 -1.01
N THR A 28 2.80 4.59 -1.80
CA THR A 28 2.86 4.65 -3.28
C THR A 28 1.82 3.74 -3.94
N LEU A 29 1.40 2.67 -3.26
CA LEU A 29 0.35 1.77 -3.71
C LEU A 29 -0.64 1.52 -2.58
N PHE A 30 -1.92 1.57 -2.92
CA PHE A 30 -3.00 1.27 -2.00
C PHE A 30 -4.17 0.67 -2.78
N ASN A 31 -4.25 -0.67 -2.81
CA ASN A 31 -5.23 -1.38 -3.64
C ASN A 31 -6.65 -1.32 -3.04
N ARG A 32 -7.63 -1.87 -3.78
CA ARG A 32 -9.02 -1.96 -3.31
C ARG A 32 -9.16 -2.80 -2.04
N GLY A 33 -8.37 -3.87 -1.89
CA GLY A 33 -8.35 -4.67 -0.67
C GLY A 33 -7.96 -3.85 0.56
N ALA A 34 -6.94 -2.99 0.43
CA ALA A 34 -6.46 -2.13 1.50
C ALA A 34 -7.50 -1.07 1.86
N GLU A 35 -8.23 -0.52 0.88
CA GLU A 35 -9.37 0.37 1.14
C GLU A 35 -10.47 -0.33 1.95
N LEU A 36 -10.79 -1.57 1.62
CA LEU A 36 -11.81 -2.33 2.34
C LEU A 36 -11.39 -2.70 3.77
N ILE A 37 -10.11 -3.01 3.98
CA ILE A 37 -9.56 -3.40 5.30
C ILE A 37 -9.34 -2.19 6.20
N ILE A 38 -8.73 -1.12 5.68
CA ILE A 38 -8.35 0.08 6.44
C ILE A 38 -9.50 1.10 6.50
N GLY A 39 -10.45 1.04 5.56
CA GLY A 39 -11.60 1.96 5.51
C GLY A 39 -11.25 3.37 5.04
N ARG A 40 -10.16 3.54 4.28
CA ARG A 40 -9.71 4.82 3.73
C ARG A 40 -9.54 4.76 2.23
N LYS A 41 -9.88 5.82 1.51
CA LYS A 41 -9.72 5.85 0.06
C LYS A 41 -8.27 6.08 -0.35
N PRO A 42 -7.81 5.56 -1.50
CA PRO A 42 -6.49 5.83 -2.05
C PRO A 42 -6.15 7.33 -2.11
N GLN A 43 -7.13 8.17 -2.46
CA GLN A 43 -6.97 9.63 -2.56
C GLN A 43 -6.62 10.30 -1.22
N GLU A 44 -6.94 9.66 -0.09
CA GLU A 44 -6.71 10.19 1.26
C GLU A 44 -5.38 9.72 1.87
N VAL A 45 -4.72 8.74 1.23
CA VAL A 45 -3.58 8.02 1.80
C VAL A 45 -2.35 8.05 0.91
N LEU A 46 -2.50 8.09 -0.41
CA LEU A 46 -1.39 8.16 -1.36
C LEU A 46 -0.53 9.41 -1.09
N GLY A 47 0.79 9.21 -1.06
CA GLY A 47 1.78 10.25 -0.76
C GLY A 47 1.90 10.63 0.72
N ARG A 48 1.09 10.05 1.61
CA ARG A 48 1.18 10.28 3.06
C ARG A 48 2.10 9.26 3.72
N PRO A 49 2.78 9.62 4.83
CA PRO A 49 3.57 8.68 5.60
C PRO A 49 2.70 7.51 6.07
N VAL A 50 3.18 6.28 5.93
CA VAL A 50 2.41 5.08 6.25
C VAL A 50 1.96 5.04 7.70
N GLN A 51 2.75 5.55 8.64
CA GLN A 51 2.38 5.61 10.07
C GLN A 51 1.18 6.52 10.35
N GLN A 52 0.86 7.47 9.47
CA GLN A 52 -0.34 8.32 9.62
C GLN A 52 -1.63 7.60 9.21
N VAL A 53 -1.49 6.50 8.47
CA VAL A 53 -2.61 5.70 7.94
C VAL A 53 -2.72 4.39 8.70
N ILE A 54 -1.58 3.75 8.97
CA ILE A 54 -1.42 2.48 9.68
C ILE A 54 -0.35 2.71 10.75
N GLN A 55 -0.78 3.09 11.96
CA GLN A 55 0.13 3.53 13.05
C GLN A 55 1.17 2.46 13.41
N ASP A 56 0.74 1.20 13.47
CA ASP A 56 1.60 0.06 13.85
C ASP A 56 2.20 -0.65 12.62
N SER A 57 2.40 0.06 11.51
CA SER A 57 3.02 -0.54 10.32
C SER A 57 4.48 -0.89 10.59
N ALA A 58 4.85 -2.14 10.33
CA ALA A 58 6.23 -2.60 10.36
C ALA A 58 7.02 -2.24 9.09
N LEU A 59 6.36 -1.75 8.02
CA LEU A 59 7.03 -1.44 6.74
C LEU A 59 8.22 -0.47 6.88
N PRO A 60 8.13 0.61 7.70
CA PRO A 60 9.26 1.49 7.96
C PRO A 60 10.45 0.79 8.63
N GLU A 61 10.18 -0.19 9.50
CA GLU A 61 11.25 -0.97 10.14
C GLU A 61 11.93 -1.88 9.12
N VAL A 62 11.16 -2.57 8.29
CA VAL A 62 11.68 -3.43 7.21
C VAL A 62 12.57 -2.64 6.24
N LEU A 63 12.15 -1.42 5.86
CA LEU A 63 12.95 -0.51 5.02
C LEU A 63 14.30 -0.16 5.66
N ARG A 64 14.36 -0.06 6.99
CA ARG A 64 15.58 0.27 7.73
C ARG A 64 16.48 -0.94 7.98
N THR A 65 15.91 -2.14 8.08
CA THR A 65 16.67 -3.36 8.40
C THR A 65 17.25 -4.07 7.19
N GLY A 66 16.64 -3.92 6.00
CA GLY A 66 17.13 -4.53 4.75
C GLY A 66 16.87 -6.02 4.64
#